data_AF-A0A8K0IZS3-F1
#
_entry.id   AF-A0A8K0IZS3-F1
#
_cell.length_a   1.000
_cell.length_b   1.000
_cell.length_c   1.000
_cell.angle_alpha   90.00
_cell.angle_beta   90.00
_cell.angle_gamma   90.00
#
_symmetry.space_group_name_H-M   'P 1'
#
loop_
_entity.id
_entity.type
_entity.pdbx_description
1 polymer ?
#
loop_
_entity_poly.entity_id
_entity_poly.type
_entity_poly.pdbx_seq_one_letter_code
_entity_poly.pdbx_strand_id
1 'polypeptide(L)'
;MERDGQTEKVETNRNIGGGSSPLRVRGFQEKGALVDSAAGLGAATLTPSRQEFVPVGHIGMEAFPDRNETLGLPPSTYWVKSLYVSWALQSCGLGRNAMDQLERAASSPPFNCAFIALDTVRSEFQKSEMLRGLYDDRGLPRPDVVRTNEEWYLRQGYEIMEAEVEPYEWTSPATGRVVKLPCAFFKKDLRRLVPVPE
;
A
#
# COMPACT_ATOMS: atom_id res chain seq x y z
N MET A 1 2.46 -46.38 -6.67
CA MET A 1 3.14 -45.53 -5.68
C MET A 1 3.77 -44.40 -6.46
N GLU A 2 2.96 -43.42 -6.84
CA GLU A 2 3.41 -42.20 -7.54
C GLU A 2 2.67 -41.04 -6.87
N ARG A 3 3.43 -40.02 -6.49
CA ARG A 3 2.96 -38.84 -5.76
C ARG A 3 2.55 -37.79 -6.78
N ASP A 4 1.28 -37.40 -6.73
CA ASP A 4 0.71 -36.28 -7.46
C ASP A 4 1.39 -34.97 -7.03
N GLY A 5 2.03 -34.31 -7.99
CA GLY A 5 2.49 -32.92 -7.89
C GLY A 5 1.41 -32.01 -8.45
N GLN A 6 0.53 -31.48 -7.60
CA GLN A 6 -0.49 -30.54 -8.00
C GLN A 6 0.12 -29.13 -8.11
N THR A 7 0.24 -28.63 -9.33
CA THR A 7 0.69 -27.27 -9.63
C THR A 7 -0.54 -26.35 -9.59
N GLU A 8 -0.61 -25.44 -8.63
CA GLU A 8 -1.64 -24.40 -8.58
C GLU A 8 -1.46 -23.44 -9.77
N LYS A 9 -2.43 -23.48 -10.69
CA LYS A 9 -2.54 -22.52 -11.79
C LYS A 9 -3.20 -21.25 -11.26
N VAL A 10 -2.45 -20.15 -11.25
CA VAL A 10 -2.98 -18.81 -11.01
C VAL A 10 -3.98 -18.48 -12.13
N GLU A 11 -5.26 -18.37 -11.78
CA GLU A 11 -6.33 -17.98 -12.68
C GLU A 11 -6.14 -16.52 -13.14
N THR A 12 -5.61 -16.35 -14.35
CA THR A 12 -5.71 -15.09 -15.10
C THR A 12 -7.16 -14.87 -15.54
N ASN A 13 -7.85 -13.92 -14.89
CA ASN A 13 -9.16 -13.45 -15.32
C ASN A 13 -9.09 -12.80 -16.71
N ARG A 14 -9.46 -13.57 -17.73
CA ARG A 14 -9.82 -13.06 -19.06
C ARG A 14 -11.28 -12.63 -19.02
N ASN A 15 -11.58 -11.39 -19.41
CA ASN A 15 -12.93 -11.09 -19.90
C ASN A 15 -12.90 -10.03 -21.00
N ILE A 16 -13.07 -10.50 -22.24
CA ILE A 16 -13.31 -9.71 -23.45
C ILE A 16 -14.82 -9.61 -23.63
N GLY A 17 -15.32 -8.39 -23.83
CA GLY A 17 -16.73 -8.17 -24.19
C GLY A 17 -16.96 -6.70 -24.57
N GLY A 18 -17.14 -6.46 -25.88
CA GLY A 18 -17.42 -5.16 -26.47
C GLY A 18 -18.89 -4.74 -26.34
N GLY A 19 -19.12 -3.43 -26.43
CA GLY A 19 -20.44 -2.82 -26.44
C GLY A 19 -20.35 -1.31 -26.21
N SER A 20 -20.75 -0.53 -27.21
CA SER A 20 -20.63 0.92 -27.28
C SER A 20 -21.52 1.64 -26.25
N SER A 21 -20.92 2.41 -25.32
CA SER A 21 -21.59 3.39 -24.45
C SER A 21 -20.55 4.28 -23.74
N PRO A 22 -20.90 5.54 -23.38
CA PRO A 22 -19.91 6.58 -23.13
C PRO A 22 -19.11 6.30 -21.84
N LEU A 23 -17.78 6.37 -21.99
CA LEU A 23 -16.72 6.52 -20.98
C LEU A 23 -17.14 6.31 -19.51
N ARG A 24 -17.47 5.07 -19.14
CA ARG A 24 -17.18 4.61 -17.78
C ARG A 24 -15.70 4.25 -17.75
N VAL A 25 -14.89 5.11 -17.13
CA VAL A 25 -13.60 4.66 -16.57
C VAL A 25 -13.94 3.41 -15.76
N ARG A 26 -13.53 2.22 -16.23
CA ARG A 26 -13.65 0.97 -15.46
C ARG A 26 -12.68 1.06 -14.29
N GLY A 27 -13.00 1.91 -13.33
CA GLY A 27 -12.37 1.96 -12.02
C GLY A 27 -12.64 0.65 -11.29
N PHE A 28 -11.72 0.26 -10.42
CA PHE A 28 -11.94 -0.80 -9.46
C PHE A 28 -13.31 -0.63 -8.81
N GLN A 29 -14.20 -1.60 -9.02
CA GLN A 29 -15.54 -1.56 -8.48
C GLN A 29 -15.42 -1.78 -6.96
N GLU A 30 -15.74 -0.75 -6.19
CA GLU A 30 -15.83 -0.85 -4.73
C GLU A 30 -16.78 -2.02 -4.40
N LYS A 31 -16.33 -2.91 -3.50
CA LYS A 31 -17.12 -4.09 -3.11
C LYS A 31 -18.39 -3.64 -2.40
N GLY A 32 -19.39 -4.51 -2.36
CA GLY A 32 -20.57 -4.30 -1.51
C GLY A 32 -20.20 -4.10 -0.05
N ALA A 33 -21.16 -3.65 0.75
CA ALA A 33 -20.96 -3.40 2.17
C ALA A 33 -20.31 -4.60 2.88
N LEU A 34 -19.34 -4.30 3.73
CA LEU A 34 -18.71 -5.26 4.64
C LEU A 34 -19.23 -5.02 6.05
N VAL A 35 -19.27 -6.08 6.85
CA VAL A 35 -19.54 -6.00 8.28
C VAL A 35 -18.22 -6.04 9.02
N ASP A 36 -17.99 -5.09 9.93
CA ASP A 36 -16.84 -5.16 10.83
C ASP A 36 -16.91 -6.42 11.70
N SER A 37 -16.00 -7.34 11.41
CA SER A 37 -15.85 -8.63 12.08
C SER A 37 -14.50 -8.77 12.78
N ALA A 38 -13.72 -7.69 12.90
CA ALA A 38 -12.39 -7.74 13.48
C ALA A 38 -12.44 -8.09 14.98
N ALA A 39 -12.06 -9.33 15.31
CA ALA A 39 -12.02 -9.83 16.69
C ALA A 39 -10.67 -9.59 17.39
N GLY A 40 -9.70 -8.99 16.69
CA GLY A 40 -8.39 -8.69 17.24
C GLY A 40 -7.57 -7.75 16.38
N LEU A 41 -6.55 -7.18 17.01
CA LEU A 41 -5.55 -6.33 16.39
C LEU A 41 -4.19 -6.70 16.99
N GLY A 42 -3.35 -7.38 16.20
CA GLY A 42 -2.13 -7.99 16.73
C GLY A 42 -2.47 -9.03 17.81
N ALA A 43 -1.82 -8.94 18.96
CA ALA A 43 -2.09 -9.80 20.11
C ALA A 43 -3.28 -9.33 20.98
N ALA A 44 -3.90 -8.19 20.68
CA ALA A 44 -5.02 -7.67 21.44
C ALA A 44 -6.36 -8.21 20.91
N THR A 45 -7.22 -8.66 21.82
CA THR A 45 -8.62 -9.00 21.50
C THR A 45 -9.43 -7.71 21.34
N LEU A 46 -10.27 -7.68 20.31
CA LEU A 46 -11.23 -6.60 20.08
C LEU A 46 -12.66 -7.16 20.09
N THR A 47 -13.62 -6.33 20.50
CA THR A 47 -15.04 -6.61 20.25
C THR A 47 -15.39 -6.03 18.88
N PRO A 48 -15.75 -6.86 17.88
CA PRO A 48 -16.16 -6.33 16.59
C PRO A 48 -17.35 -5.39 16.74
N SER A 49 -17.33 -4.24 16.07
CA SER A 49 -18.45 -3.29 16.14
C SER A 49 -19.71 -3.83 15.46
N ARG A 50 -19.54 -4.80 14.54
CA ARG A 50 -20.60 -5.38 13.69
C ARG A 50 -21.33 -4.35 12.83
N GLN A 51 -20.76 -3.16 12.69
CA GLN A 51 -21.31 -2.13 11.83
C GLN A 51 -21.03 -2.46 10.37
N GLU A 52 -21.98 -2.12 9.51
CA GLU A 52 -21.80 -2.17 8.07
C GLU A 52 -21.06 -0.93 7.58
N PHE A 53 -20.11 -1.12 6.67
CA PHE A 53 -19.39 -0.03 6.02
C PHE A 53 -19.06 -0.40 4.58
N VAL A 54 -18.96 0.63 3.72
CA VAL A 54 -18.51 0.46 2.34
C VAL A 54 -17.00 0.68 2.30
N PRO A 55 -16.19 -0.33 1.94
CA PRO A 55 -14.74 -0.18 1.91
C PRO A 55 -14.30 0.65 0.71
N VAL A 56 -13.73 1.82 0.99
CA VAL A 56 -13.18 2.71 -0.05
C VAL A 56 -11.65 2.67 -0.13
N GLY A 57 -11.02 1.76 0.62
CA GLY A 57 -9.58 1.67 0.74
C GLY A 57 -9.16 0.60 1.75
N HIS A 58 -7.86 0.41 1.90
CA HIS A 58 -7.27 -0.39 2.95
C HIS A 58 -5.86 0.08 3.27
N ILE A 59 -5.43 -0.16 4.51
CA ILE A 59 -4.05 0.00 4.94
C ILE A 59 -3.70 -1.22 5.79
N GLY A 60 -2.47 -1.73 5.66
CA GLY A 60 -2.02 -2.89 6.40
C GLY A 60 -0.58 -2.73 6.88
N MET A 61 -0.28 -3.31 8.04
CA MET A 61 1.08 -3.45 8.55
C MET A 61 1.45 -4.91 8.83
N GLU A 62 2.73 -5.22 8.71
CA GLU A 62 3.29 -6.56 8.89
C GLU A 62 4.69 -6.47 9.55
N ALA A 63 5.08 -7.52 10.27
CA ALA A 63 6.43 -7.64 10.81
C ALA A 63 7.36 -8.31 9.80
N PHE A 64 8.57 -7.77 9.63
CA PHE A 64 9.62 -8.39 8.81
C PHE A 64 10.94 -8.44 9.61
N PRO A 65 11.12 -9.41 10.53
CA PRO A 65 12.29 -9.50 11.39
C PRO A 65 13.62 -9.52 10.62
N ASP A 66 13.74 -10.39 9.62
CA ASP A 66 14.96 -10.52 8.81
C ASP A 66 15.31 -9.22 8.06
N ARG A 67 14.28 -8.51 7.58
CA ARG A 67 14.43 -7.20 6.92
C ARG A 67 14.86 -6.13 7.92
N ASN A 68 14.32 -6.17 9.14
CA ASN A 68 14.72 -5.27 10.22
C ASN A 68 16.19 -5.47 10.56
N GLU A 69 16.65 -6.72 10.71
CA GLU A 69 18.05 -7.05 10.96
C GLU A 69 18.97 -6.54 9.84
N THR A 70 18.60 -6.84 8.58
CA THR A 70 19.36 -6.42 7.39
C THR A 70 19.54 -4.90 7.32
N LEU A 71 18.50 -4.14 7.69
CA LEU A 71 18.49 -2.68 7.61
C LEU A 71 18.88 -1.99 8.93
N GLY A 72 19.31 -2.75 9.95
CA GLY A 72 19.68 -2.20 11.26
C GLY A 72 18.52 -1.51 11.99
N LEU A 73 17.29 -1.94 11.75
CA LEU A 73 16.08 -1.44 12.41
C LEU A 73 15.81 -2.19 13.72
N PRO A 74 15.20 -1.53 14.73
CA PRO A 74 14.77 -2.21 15.94
C PRO A 74 13.80 -3.37 15.63
N PRO A 75 13.87 -4.51 16.37
CA PRO A 75 12.98 -5.65 16.15
C PRO A 75 11.49 -5.31 16.27
N SER A 76 11.14 -4.28 17.06
CA SER A 76 9.79 -3.75 17.22
C SER A 76 9.29 -2.94 16.00
N THR A 77 10.03 -2.89 14.89
CA THR A 77 9.63 -2.12 13.70
C THR A 77 8.65 -2.91 12.87
N TYR A 78 7.48 -2.33 12.64
CA TYR A 78 6.49 -2.84 11.68
C TYR A 78 6.59 -2.09 10.37
N TRP A 79 6.13 -2.74 9.30
CA TRP A 79 6.16 -2.20 7.94
C TRP A 79 4.77 -1.95 7.43
N VAL A 80 4.53 -0.79 6.82
CA VAL A 80 3.32 -0.57 6.01
C VAL A 80 3.46 -1.41 4.74
N LYS A 81 2.65 -2.46 4.64
CA LYS A 81 2.68 -3.41 3.51
C LYS A 81 1.87 -2.91 2.33
N SER A 82 0.74 -2.27 2.61
CA SER A 82 -0.15 -1.75 1.58
C SER A 82 -0.88 -0.53 2.09
N LEU A 83 -1.06 0.44 1.19
CA LEU A 83 -1.97 1.56 1.35
C LEU A 83 -2.67 1.74 0.00
N TYR A 84 -4.00 1.62 0.02
CA TYR A 84 -4.84 1.86 -1.13
C TYR A 84 -6.02 2.72 -0.73
N VAL A 85 -6.31 3.73 -1.55
CA VAL A 85 -7.53 4.51 -1.50
C VAL A 85 -8.13 4.49 -2.90
N SER A 86 -9.45 4.26 -2.97
CA SER A 86 -10.24 4.33 -4.20
C SER A 86 -9.88 5.58 -4.98
N TRP A 87 -9.61 5.41 -6.28
CA TRP A 87 -9.15 6.49 -7.15
C TRP A 87 -10.12 7.69 -7.14
N ALA A 88 -11.42 7.42 -7.08
CA ALA A 88 -12.46 8.45 -7.03
C ALA A 88 -12.41 9.31 -5.75
N LEU A 89 -11.79 8.79 -4.68
CA LEU A 89 -11.66 9.45 -3.39
C LEU A 89 -10.21 9.80 -3.03
N GLN A 90 -9.28 9.71 -3.98
CA GLN A 90 -7.93 10.21 -3.75
C GLN A 90 -7.93 11.74 -3.63
N SER A 91 -6.89 12.29 -2.99
CA SER A 91 -6.72 13.73 -2.74
C SER A 91 -7.72 14.40 -1.78
N CYS A 92 -8.63 13.66 -1.13
CA CYS A 92 -9.51 14.22 -0.08
C CYS A 92 -9.00 14.05 1.36
N GLY A 93 -7.74 13.63 1.54
CA GLY A 93 -7.10 13.48 2.86
C GLY A 93 -7.23 12.10 3.50
N LEU A 94 -8.02 11.17 2.94
CA LEU A 94 -8.20 9.81 3.49
C LEU A 94 -6.89 9.05 3.70
N GLY A 95 -5.95 9.13 2.75
CA GLY A 95 -4.67 8.44 2.88
C GLY A 95 -3.84 8.95 4.06
N ARG A 96 -3.85 10.26 4.33
CA ARG A 96 -3.14 10.85 5.47
C ARG A 96 -3.80 10.41 6.78
N ASN A 97 -5.12 10.51 6.86
CA ASN A 97 -5.85 10.08 8.05
C ASN A 97 -5.65 8.58 8.34
N ALA A 98 -5.60 7.74 7.30
CA ALA A 98 -5.32 6.31 7.44
C ALA A 98 -3.90 6.05 7.97
N MET A 99 -2.89 6.77 7.46
CA MET A 99 -1.52 6.70 7.98
C MET A 99 -1.45 7.15 9.44
N ASP A 100 -2.05 8.28 9.80
CA ASP A 100 -2.06 8.79 11.17
C ASP A 100 -2.66 7.77 12.15
N GLN A 101 -3.76 7.11 11.77
CA GLN A 101 -4.38 6.07 12.58
C GLN A 101 -3.50 4.82 12.70
N LEU A 102 -2.86 4.40 11.60
CA LEU A 102 -1.94 3.27 11.63
C LEU A 102 -0.71 3.56 12.49
N GLU A 103 -0.12 4.75 12.36
CA GLU A 103 1.04 5.17 13.15
C GLU A 103 0.71 5.18 14.65
N ARG A 104 -0.46 5.69 15.05
CA ARG A 104 -0.94 5.65 16.44
C ARG A 104 -1.19 4.23 16.94
N ALA A 105 -1.79 3.38 16.12
CA ALA A 105 -2.01 1.98 16.47
C ALA A 105 -0.67 1.26 16.65
N ALA A 106 0.27 1.48 15.73
CA ALA A 106 1.61 0.89 15.78
C ALA A 106 2.39 1.33 17.01
N SER A 107 2.32 2.61 17.42
CA SER A 107 3.02 3.11 18.60
C SER A 107 2.41 2.66 19.93
N SER A 108 1.19 2.13 19.92
CA SER A 108 0.44 1.74 21.11
C SER A 108 0.51 0.23 21.36
N PRO A 109 0.17 -0.26 22.57
CA PRO A 109 -0.07 -1.68 22.78
C PRO A 109 -1.12 -2.21 21.79
N PRO A 110 -0.95 -3.44 21.25
CA PRO A 110 0.07 -4.42 21.63
C PRO A 110 1.41 -4.28 20.90
N PHE A 111 1.54 -3.38 19.92
CA PHE A 111 2.69 -3.35 19.02
C PHE A 111 3.89 -2.58 19.60
N ASN A 112 3.64 -1.45 20.26
CA ASN A 112 4.67 -0.61 20.89
C ASN A 112 5.86 -0.30 19.96
N CYS A 113 5.57 -0.02 18.69
CA CYS A 113 6.58 0.20 17.66
C CYS A 113 7.33 1.50 17.94
N ALA A 114 8.66 1.43 18.03
CA ALA A 114 9.51 2.62 18.03
C ALA A 114 9.58 3.29 16.65
N PHE A 115 9.53 2.49 15.59
CA PHE A 115 9.58 2.94 14.20
C PHE A 115 8.50 2.24 13.38
N ILE A 116 8.05 2.92 12.35
CA ILE A 116 7.31 2.32 11.23
C ILE A 116 8.16 2.48 9.97
N ALA A 117 8.24 1.42 9.17
CA ALA A 117 8.95 1.40 7.91
C ALA A 117 8.01 1.17 6.72
N LEU A 118 8.45 1.50 5.52
CA LEU A 118 7.76 1.16 4.27
C LEU A 118 8.74 1.18 3.11
N ASP A 119 8.32 0.64 1.98
CA ASP A 119 8.99 0.85 0.70
C ASP A 119 8.05 1.54 -0.28
N THR A 120 8.64 2.33 -1.18
CA THR A 120 7.89 2.87 -2.31
C THR A 120 8.79 3.08 -3.52
N VAL A 121 8.16 3.08 -4.69
CA VAL A 121 8.84 3.25 -5.97
C VAL A 121 9.41 4.67 -6.06
N ARG A 122 10.63 4.78 -6.60
CA ARG A 122 11.33 6.06 -6.78
C ARG A 122 10.53 7.03 -7.65
N SER A 123 10.58 8.29 -7.26
CA SER A 123 9.88 9.40 -7.91
C SER A 123 10.12 9.47 -9.43
N GLU A 124 11.35 9.24 -9.87
CA GLU A 124 11.76 9.28 -11.28
C GLU A 124 11.03 8.21 -12.11
N PHE A 125 10.92 7.00 -11.56
CA PHE A 125 10.21 5.90 -12.19
C PHE A 125 8.69 6.12 -12.17
N GLN A 126 8.15 6.64 -11.06
CA GLN A 126 6.74 6.98 -10.94
C GLN A 126 6.30 8.05 -11.96
N LYS A 127 7.17 9.02 -12.26
CA LYS A 127 6.92 10.11 -13.23
C LYS A 127 7.16 9.73 -14.69
N SER A 128 7.73 8.55 -14.96
CA SER A 128 8.10 8.12 -16.32
C SER A 128 7.30 6.88 -16.76
N GLU A 129 7.86 5.68 -16.60
CA GLU A 129 7.28 4.44 -17.11
C GLU A 129 5.93 4.10 -16.46
N MET A 130 5.83 4.31 -15.15
CA MET A 130 4.59 4.03 -14.42
C MET A 130 3.49 5.02 -14.81
N LEU A 131 3.80 6.32 -14.92
CA LEU A 131 2.85 7.33 -15.37
C LEU A 131 2.33 7.02 -16.78
N ARG A 132 3.23 6.67 -17.70
CA ARG A 132 2.89 6.26 -19.07
C ARG A 132 1.94 5.07 -19.08
N GLY A 133 2.26 4.00 -18.36
CA GLY A 133 1.43 2.78 -18.36
C GLY A 133 0.11 2.91 -17.60
N LEU A 134 0.01 3.81 -16.62
CA LEU A 134 -1.22 4.06 -15.89
C LEU A 134 -2.19 4.99 -16.63
N TYR A 135 -1.68 5.91 -17.45
CA TYR A 135 -2.48 6.93 -18.13
C TYR A 135 -2.40 6.83 -19.65
N ASP A 136 -1.24 7.11 -20.24
CA ASP A 136 -1.10 7.28 -21.69
C ASP A 136 -1.43 6.01 -22.47
N ASP A 137 -0.83 4.88 -22.08
CA ASP A 137 -1.02 3.61 -22.79
C ASP A 137 -2.47 3.09 -22.70
N ARG A 138 -3.26 3.68 -21.78
CA ARG A 138 -4.69 3.40 -21.58
C ARG A 138 -5.61 4.47 -22.17
N GLY A 139 -5.05 5.51 -22.79
CA GLY A 139 -5.82 6.65 -23.32
C GLY A 139 -6.53 7.48 -22.26
N LEU A 140 -6.01 7.50 -21.02
CA LEU A 140 -6.58 8.28 -19.91
C LEU A 140 -5.84 9.63 -19.77
N PRO A 141 -6.54 10.71 -19.41
CA PRO A 141 -5.89 11.99 -19.15
C PRO A 141 -5.01 11.88 -17.91
N ARG A 142 -3.78 12.42 -18.00
CA ARG A 142 -2.90 12.57 -16.84
C ARG A 142 -3.47 13.59 -15.85
N PRO A 143 -3.17 13.48 -14.54
CA PRO A 143 -3.49 14.53 -13.59
C PRO A 143 -2.64 15.78 -13.85
N ASP A 144 -3.21 16.97 -13.59
CA ASP A 144 -2.51 18.25 -13.75
C ASP A 144 -1.26 18.36 -12.86
N VAL A 145 -1.30 17.70 -11.69
CA VAL A 145 -0.17 17.62 -10.75
C VAL A 145 0.10 16.17 -10.43
N VAL A 146 1.27 15.68 -10.84
CA VAL A 146 1.77 14.37 -10.46
C VAL A 146 2.51 14.50 -9.13
N ARG A 147 1.92 13.98 -8.05
CA ARG A 147 2.60 13.82 -6.76
C ARG A 147 3.01 12.36 -6.62
N THR A 148 4.29 12.11 -6.39
CA THR A 148 4.79 10.74 -6.22
C THR A 148 4.55 10.26 -4.79
N ASN A 149 4.55 8.95 -4.60
CA ASN A 149 4.43 8.38 -3.25
C ASN A 149 5.63 8.77 -2.39
N GLU A 150 6.83 8.76 -2.99
CA GLU A 150 8.05 9.25 -2.35
C GLU A 150 7.88 10.68 -1.82
N GLU A 151 7.47 11.63 -2.67
CA GLU A 151 7.23 13.02 -2.25
C GLU A 151 6.15 13.11 -1.16
N TRP A 152 5.13 12.26 -1.24
CA TRP A 152 4.03 12.23 -0.29
C TRP A 152 4.49 11.75 1.09
N TYR A 153 5.25 10.66 1.17
CA TYR A 153 5.78 10.13 2.43
C TYR A 153 6.82 11.07 3.06
N LEU A 154 7.70 11.67 2.26
CA LEU A 154 8.66 12.68 2.76
C LEU A 154 7.92 13.84 3.46
N ARG A 155 6.82 14.33 2.88
CA ARG A 155 5.97 15.38 3.50
C ARG A 155 5.23 14.93 4.77
N GLN A 156 5.22 13.64 5.08
CA GLN A 156 4.66 13.11 6.32
C GLN A 156 5.73 12.83 7.39
N GLY A 157 6.97 13.23 7.14
CA GLY A 157 8.08 13.09 8.08
C GLY A 157 8.75 11.71 8.03
N TYR A 158 8.55 10.96 6.95
CA TYR A 158 9.36 9.78 6.67
C TYR A 158 10.73 10.19 6.13
N GLU A 159 11.75 9.43 6.49
CA GLU A 159 13.14 9.59 6.06
C GLU A 159 13.55 8.38 5.21
N ILE A 160 14.33 8.61 4.15
CA ILE A 160 14.91 7.54 3.31
C ILE A 160 16.06 6.88 4.09
N MET A 161 16.04 5.56 4.20
CA MET A 161 17.13 4.76 4.79
C MET A 161 18.16 4.36 3.73
N GLU A 162 17.66 3.83 2.62
CA GLU A 162 18.46 3.37 1.48
C GLU A 162 17.70 3.69 0.19
N ALA A 163 18.44 4.21 -0.79
CA ALA A 163 17.84 4.88 -1.94
C ALA A 163 17.50 3.94 -3.11
N GLU A 164 17.97 2.69 -3.12
CA GLU A 164 17.82 1.88 -4.34
C GLU A 164 17.95 0.38 -4.09
N VAL A 165 16.80 -0.29 -4.06
CA VAL A 165 16.70 -1.74 -4.20
C VAL A 165 15.70 -2.00 -5.31
N GLU A 166 15.88 -3.06 -6.09
CA GLU A 166 14.91 -3.52 -7.11
C GLU A 166 14.17 -4.80 -6.66
N PRO A 167 13.42 -4.77 -5.53
CA PRO A 167 12.87 -5.99 -4.95
C PRO A 167 11.64 -6.53 -5.69
N TYR A 168 11.05 -5.74 -6.60
CA TYR A 168 9.78 -6.05 -7.24
C TYR A 168 9.84 -5.87 -8.75
N GLU A 169 8.98 -6.61 -9.44
CA GLU A 169 8.72 -6.46 -10.87
C GLU A 169 7.33 -5.86 -11.09
N TRP A 170 7.21 -4.99 -12.08
CA TRP A 170 5.94 -4.45 -12.54
C TRP A 170 5.70 -4.81 -13.99
N THR A 171 4.51 -5.33 -14.25
CA THR A 171 4.05 -5.64 -15.60
C THR A 171 3.16 -4.52 -16.09
N SER A 172 3.56 -3.85 -17.18
CA SER A 172 2.75 -2.83 -17.85
C SER A 172 1.39 -3.42 -18.23
N PRO A 173 0.28 -2.88 -17.72
CA PRO A 173 -1.04 -3.42 -17.99
C PRO A 173 -1.47 -3.30 -19.47
N ALA A 174 -0.87 -2.36 -20.21
CA ALA A 174 -1.21 -2.12 -21.61
C ALA A 174 -0.34 -2.93 -22.58
N THR A 175 0.96 -3.10 -22.26
CA THR A 175 1.92 -3.73 -23.18
C THR A 175 2.36 -5.13 -22.73
N GLY A 176 2.10 -5.52 -21.48
CA GLY A 176 2.60 -6.76 -20.89
C GLY A 176 4.10 -6.75 -20.58
N ARG A 177 4.81 -5.65 -20.83
CA ARG A 177 6.24 -5.53 -20.55
C ARG A 177 6.52 -5.59 -19.05
N VAL A 178 7.45 -6.44 -18.65
CA VAL A 178 7.94 -6.54 -17.26
C VAL A 178 9.17 -5.65 -17.08
N VAL A 179 9.20 -4.87 -16.00
CA VAL A 179 10.33 -4.03 -15.62
C VAL A 179 10.54 -4.10 -14.12
N LYS A 180 11.79 -3.96 -13.68
CA LYS A 180 12.11 -3.90 -12.26
C LYS A 180 11.74 -2.54 -11.68
N LEU A 181 11.22 -2.55 -10.46
CA LEU A 181 10.81 -1.37 -9.74
C LEU A 181 11.96 -0.88 -8.86
N PRO A 182 12.58 0.28 -9.17
CA PRO A 182 13.49 0.91 -8.23
C PRO A 182 12.67 1.41 -7.05
N CYS A 183 12.95 0.88 -5.86
CA CYS A 183 12.31 1.25 -4.61
C CYS A 183 13.31 1.88 -3.66
N ALA A 184 12.83 2.79 -2.83
CA ALA A 184 13.53 3.27 -1.65
C ALA A 184 12.82 2.78 -0.38
N PHE A 185 13.62 2.47 0.64
CA PHE A 185 13.12 2.15 1.97
C PHE A 185 13.03 3.41 2.82
N PHE A 186 11.91 3.55 3.54
CA PHE A 186 11.63 4.69 4.39
C PHE A 186 11.39 4.22 5.82
N LYS A 187 11.69 5.10 6.77
CA LYS A 187 11.29 4.94 8.17
C LYS A 187 10.75 6.24 8.75
N LYS A 188 9.99 6.13 9.83
CA LYS A 188 9.57 7.24 10.68
C LYS A 188 9.65 6.83 12.14
N ASP A 189 10.24 7.69 12.96
CA ASP A 189 10.32 7.51 14.41
C ASP A 189 8.97 7.87 15.05
N LEU A 190 8.30 6.87 15.64
CA LEU A 190 6.99 7.04 16.25
C LEU A 190 7.06 7.53 17.69
N ARG A 191 8.23 7.49 18.34
CA ARG A 191 8.39 7.97 19.73
C ARG A 191 8.19 9.48 19.84
N ARG A 192 8.35 10.20 18.74
CA ARG A 192 8.06 11.63 18.64
C ARG A 192 6.56 11.96 18.65
N LEU A 193 5.69 10.96 18.56
CA LEU A 193 4.23 11.12 18.54
C LEU A 193 3.58 10.98 19.92
N VAL A 194 4.31 10.47 20.92
CA VAL A 194 3.80 10.32 22.28
C VAL A 194 4.21 11.56 23.08
N PRO A 195 3.26 12.36 23.60
CA PRO A 195 3.61 13.36 24.62
C PRO A 195 4.24 12.63 25.80
N VAL A 196 5.39 13.10 26.28
CA VAL A 196 5.94 12.62 27.56
C VAL A 196 4.86 12.87 28.62
N PRO A 197 4.38 11.84 29.34
CA PRO A 197 3.51 12.09 30.48
C PRO A 197 4.31 12.86 31.54
N GLU A 198 3.75 13.98 32.01
CA GLU A 198 4.25 14.71 33.20
C GLU A 198 4.18 13.84 34.46
#